data_AF-A0A0C2FB46-F1
#
_entry.id   AF-A0A0C2FB46-F1
#
_cell.length_a   1.000
_cell.length_b   1.000
_cell.length_c   1.000
_cell.angle_alpha   90.00
_cell.angle_beta   90.00
_cell.angle_gamma   90.00
#
_symmetry.space_group_name_H-M   'P 1'
#
loop_
_entity.id
_entity.type
_entity.pdbx_description
1 polymer ?
#
loop_
_entity_poly.entity_id
_entity_poly.type
_entity_poly.pdbx_seq_one_letter_code
_entity_poly.pdbx_strand_id
1 'polypeptide(L)'
;MQRLNRLQSKIMGVRPTSNDQINFDAEPARPDLLPYLFEGDIVLTDNQMDSVLRNAEDQLWAKQGGQPRPRRSMTSSLYARWTALPIPYYINTGSGVSEPAVLAGVARWEADTCIKFTRQNNRPNGNGIEFFLGSG
;
A
#
# COMPACT_ATOMS: atom_id res chain seq x y z
N MET A 1 12.19 3.41 -4.91
CA MET A 1 12.67 2.61 -3.76
C MET A 1 14.11 2.90 -3.32
N GLN A 2 15.12 2.92 -4.19
CA GLN A 2 16.53 3.11 -3.76
C GLN A 2 16.79 4.34 -2.87
N ARG A 3 16.17 5.49 -3.19
CA ARG A 3 16.29 6.72 -2.39
C ARG A 3 15.69 6.54 -0.98
N LEU A 4 14.55 5.89 -0.87
CA LEU A 4 13.89 5.61 0.40
C LEU A 4 14.76 4.70 1.29
N ASN A 5 15.32 3.62 0.72
CA ASN A 5 16.18 2.69 1.45
C ASN A 5 17.40 3.42 2.04
N ARG A 6 17.99 4.38 1.31
CA ARG A 6 19.10 5.20 1.81
C ARG A 6 18.71 6.15 2.94
N LEU A 7 17.51 6.72 2.88
CA LEU A 7 17.00 7.58 3.96
C LEU A 7 16.71 6.76 5.21
N GLN A 8 16.01 5.64 5.06
CA GLN A 8 15.71 4.72 6.16
C GLN A 8 16.97 4.15 6.80
N SER A 9 17.99 3.78 6.02
CA SER A 9 19.26 3.28 6.58
C SER A 9 19.97 4.33 7.43
N LYS A 10 19.97 5.60 6.99
CA LYS A 10 20.50 6.73 7.78
C LYS A 10 19.71 6.96 9.05
N ILE A 11 18.38 6.88 8.99
CA ILE A 11 17.50 7.01 10.16
C ILE A 11 17.79 5.88 11.16
N MET A 12 17.90 4.65 10.70
CA MET A 12 18.08 3.46 11.53
C MET A 12 19.53 3.26 11.99
N GLY A 13 20.49 4.05 11.47
CA GLY A 13 21.91 3.92 11.81
C GLY A 13 22.57 2.65 11.26
N VAL A 14 21.96 2.02 10.24
CA VAL A 14 22.47 0.80 9.60
C VAL A 14 23.06 1.10 8.23
N ARG A 15 23.98 0.22 7.77
CA ARG A 15 24.55 0.33 6.44
C ARG A 15 23.44 0.20 5.38
N PRO A 16 23.41 1.04 4.34
CA PRO A 16 22.42 0.93 3.28
C PRO A 16 22.60 -0.39 2.54
N THR A 17 21.56 -1.23 2.55
CA THR A 17 21.46 -2.45 1.72
C THR A 17 21.22 -2.14 0.24
N SER A 18 21.12 -0.86 -0.15
CA SER A 18 20.78 -0.45 -1.53
C SER A 18 21.83 -0.83 -2.59
N ASN A 19 23.01 -1.28 -2.17
CA ASN A 19 24.09 -1.69 -3.08
C ASN A 19 24.21 -3.21 -3.20
N ASP A 20 23.45 -3.99 -2.42
CA ASP A 20 23.34 -5.42 -2.64
C ASP A 20 22.48 -5.58 -3.90
N GLN A 21 23.09 -6.03 -5.00
CA GLN A 21 22.38 -6.33 -6.25
C GLN A 21 21.44 -7.50 -5.96
N ILE A 22 20.22 -7.19 -5.53
CA ILE A 22 19.16 -8.19 -5.40
C ILE A 22 18.85 -8.64 -6.82
N ASN A 23 19.13 -9.92 -7.12
CA ASN A 23 18.77 -10.51 -8.40
C ASN A 23 17.25 -10.61 -8.46
N PHE A 24 16.61 -9.64 -9.09
CA PHE A 24 15.15 -9.57 -9.25
C PHE A 24 14.60 -10.69 -10.15
N ASP A 25 15.46 -11.34 -10.92
CA ASP A 25 15.11 -12.46 -11.80
C ASP A 25 15.25 -13.83 -11.11
N ALA A 26 15.63 -13.86 -9.82
CA ALA A 26 15.67 -15.10 -9.04
C ALA A 26 14.26 -15.44 -8.51
N GLU A 27 13.69 -16.55 -8.96
CA GLU A 27 12.38 -17.00 -8.47
C GLU A 27 12.41 -17.57 -7.04
N PRO A 28 11.36 -17.35 -6.23
CA PRO A 28 10.46 -16.20 -6.23
C PRO A 28 11.06 -15.09 -5.36
N ALA A 29 11.20 -13.89 -5.92
CA ALA A 29 11.52 -12.71 -5.11
C ALA A 29 10.45 -12.55 -4.04
N ARG A 30 10.84 -12.59 -2.75
CA ARG A 30 9.91 -12.31 -1.65
C ARG A 30 9.21 -10.97 -1.93
N PRO A 31 7.91 -10.80 -1.64
CA PRO A 31 7.18 -9.57 -1.95
C PRO A 31 7.90 -8.30 -1.46
N ASP A 32 8.53 -8.37 -0.29
CA ASP A 32 9.33 -7.31 0.34
C ASP A 32 10.55 -6.87 -0.50
N LEU A 33 10.98 -7.70 -1.45
CA LEU A 33 12.11 -7.46 -2.36
C LEU A 33 11.65 -6.93 -3.71
N LEU A 34 10.34 -6.91 -4.00
CA LEU A 34 9.81 -6.40 -5.25
C LEU A 34 9.92 -4.86 -5.27
N PRO A 35 10.68 -4.27 -6.21
CA PRO A 35 11.05 -2.86 -6.16
C PRO A 35 9.88 -1.90 -6.46
N TYR A 36 8.74 -2.43 -6.90
CA TYR A 36 7.52 -1.69 -7.18
C TYR A 36 6.47 -1.81 -6.07
N LEU A 37 6.67 -2.68 -5.08
CA LEU A 37 5.81 -2.79 -3.90
C LEU A 37 6.47 -2.10 -2.72
N PHE A 38 5.84 -1.04 -2.24
CA PHE A 38 6.18 -0.44 -0.97
C PHE A 38 5.73 -1.37 0.16
N GLU A 39 6.65 -1.66 1.11
CA GLU A 39 6.43 -2.60 2.22
C GLU A 39 5.98 -4.01 1.80
N GLY A 40 6.15 -4.38 0.52
CA GLY A 40 5.86 -5.70 -0.02
C GLY A 40 4.42 -5.92 -0.48
N ASP A 41 3.49 -5.00 -0.22
CA ASP A 41 2.06 -5.18 -0.53
C ASP A 41 1.33 -3.90 -0.99
N ILE A 42 2.02 -2.76 -1.10
CA ILE A 42 1.41 -1.48 -1.49
C ILE A 42 1.99 -0.96 -2.80
N VAL A 43 1.14 -0.76 -3.82
CA VAL A 43 1.50 -0.01 -5.03
C VAL A 43 1.24 1.47 -4.79
N LEU A 44 2.29 2.29 -4.83
CA LEU A 44 2.18 3.74 -4.67
C LEU A 44 2.18 4.44 -6.03
N THR A 45 1.34 5.47 -6.16
CA THR A 45 1.52 6.49 -7.21
C THR A 45 2.76 7.34 -6.93
N ASP A 46 3.28 8.00 -7.95
CA ASP A 46 4.47 8.87 -7.83
C ASP A 46 4.28 9.95 -6.74
N ASN A 47 3.10 10.59 -6.70
CA ASN A 47 2.78 11.60 -5.69
C ASN A 47 2.75 11.03 -4.26
N GLN A 48 2.30 9.78 -4.10
CA GLN A 48 2.31 9.11 -2.80
C GLN A 48 3.74 8.72 -2.41
N MET A 49 4.56 8.24 -3.35
CA MET A 49 5.98 7.95 -3.12
C MET A 49 6.74 9.21 -2.69
N ASP A 50 6.50 10.35 -3.34
CA ASP A 50 7.08 11.64 -2.95
C ASP A 50 6.70 12.04 -1.53
N SER A 51 5.44 11.80 -1.14
CA SER A 51 4.97 12.05 0.23
C SER A 51 5.69 11.18 1.25
N VAL A 52 5.91 9.90 0.94
CA VAL A 52 6.69 8.97 1.77
C VAL A 52 8.15 9.43 1.90
N LEU A 53 8.78 9.83 0.80
CA LEU A 53 10.15 10.35 0.79
C LEU A 53 10.29 11.60 1.65
N ARG A 54 9.39 12.58 1.51
CA ARG A 54 9.38 13.81 2.34
C ARG A 54 9.23 13.49 3.81
N ASN A 55 8.34 12.56 4.16
CA ASN A 55 8.17 12.13 5.55
C ASN A 55 9.45 11.47 6.11
N ALA A 56 10.16 10.67 5.31
CA ALA A 56 11.44 10.08 5.71
C ALA A 56 12.54 11.14 5.88
N GLU A 57 12.59 12.15 5.01
CA GLU A 57 13.52 13.29 5.13
C GLU A 57 13.25 14.09 6.41
N ASP A 58 11.98 14.38 6.70
CA ASP A 58 11.56 15.06 7.94
C ASP A 58 11.97 14.26 9.19
N GLN A 59 11.85 12.93 9.17
CA GLN A 59 12.30 12.06 10.26
C GLN A 59 13.82 12.09 10.44
N LEU A 60 14.58 12.07 9.35
CA LEU A 60 16.03 12.19 9.40
C LEU A 60 16.45 13.55 9.97
N TRP A 61 15.80 14.63 9.55
CA TRP A 61 16.04 15.97 10.08
C TRP A 61 15.70 16.06 11.58
N ALA A 62 14.59 15.47 12.02
CA ALA A 62 14.25 15.40 13.44
C ALA A 62 15.29 14.63 14.26
N LYS A 63 15.82 13.51 13.75
CA LYS A 63 16.94 12.79 14.38
C LYS A 63 18.23 13.62 14.49
N GLN A 64 18.41 14.60 13.62
CA GLN A 64 19.56 15.51 13.61
C GLN A 64 19.35 16.75 14.51
N GLY A 65 18.30 16.76 15.35
CA GLY A 65 18.01 17.86 16.28
C GLY A 65 16.95 18.85 15.78
N GLY A 66 16.31 18.58 14.64
CA GLY A 66 15.13 19.33 14.19
C GLY A 66 13.89 19.04 15.04
N GLN A 67 12.93 19.97 15.06
CA GLN A 67 11.64 19.74 15.72
C GLN A 67 10.78 18.78 14.87
N PRO A 68 10.31 17.65 15.42
CA PRO A 68 9.52 16.68 14.66
C PRO A 68 8.16 17.28 14.27
N ARG A 69 7.81 17.20 12.99
CA ARG A 69 6.46 17.52 12.53
C ARG A 69 5.47 16.46 13.05
N PRO A 70 4.24 16.83 13.44
CA PRO A 70 3.25 15.87 13.92
C PRO A 70 2.97 14.81 12.86
N ARG A 71 3.05 13.53 13.28
CA ARG A 71 2.78 12.35 12.46
C ARG A 71 1.41 12.50 11.79
N ARG A 72 1.37 12.47 10.46
CA ARG A 72 0.13 12.23 9.71
C ARG A 72 0.11 10.75 9.32
N SER A 73 -1.09 10.16 9.24
CA SER A 73 -1.31 8.92 8.48
C SER A 73 -0.69 9.07 7.08
N MET A 74 -0.37 7.96 6.40
CA MET A 74 0.27 7.91 5.06
C MET A 74 -0.13 9.07 4.13
N THR A 75 -1.41 9.44 4.14
CA THR A 75 -1.86 10.76 3.69
C THR A 75 -2.94 11.35 4.62
N SER A 76 -2.98 12.67 4.76
CA SER A 76 -4.11 13.40 5.37
C SER A 76 -5.12 13.89 4.31
N SER A 77 -4.92 13.53 3.04
CA SER A 77 -5.78 13.96 1.95
C SER A 77 -7.14 13.27 2.02
N LEU A 78 -8.20 14.05 2.20
CA LEU A 78 -9.58 13.55 2.15
C LEU A 78 -9.95 13.02 0.76
N TYR A 79 -9.29 13.49 -0.30
CA TYR A 79 -9.48 13.01 -1.68
C TYR A 79 -9.06 11.55 -1.87
N ALA A 80 -8.18 11.03 -1.01
CA ALA A 80 -7.74 9.64 -1.06
C ALA A 80 -8.71 8.66 -0.36
N ARG A 81 -9.86 9.15 0.14
CA ARG A 81 -10.86 8.34 0.83
C ARG A 81 -12.00 7.99 -0.13
N TRP A 82 -12.67 6.87 0.14
CA TRP A 82 -13.97 6.59 -0.46
C TRP A 82 -14.97 7.67 -0.03
N THR A 83 -15.47 8.44 -0.98
CA THR A 83 -16.38 9.57 -0.74
C THR A 83 -17.86 9.20 -0.85
N ALA A 84 -18.16 8.10 -1.52
CA ALA A 84 -19.51 7.57 -1.68
C ALA A 84 -19.57 6.16 -1.10
N LEU A 85 -20.57 5.93 -0.25
CA LEU A 85 -20.94 4.62 0.25
C LEU A 85 -22.32 4.26 -0.31
N PRO A 86 -22.60 2.97 -0.57
CA PRO A 86 -21.70 1.82 -0.39
C PRO A 86 -20.58 1.73 -1.45
N ILE A 87 -19.43 1.18 -1.08
CA ILE A 87 -18.28 0.97 -1.99
C ILE A 87 -18.63 -0.16 -2.97
N PRO A 88 -18.65 0.10 -4.29
CA PRO A 88 -18.89 -0.96 -5.27
C PRO A 88 -17.69 -1.91 -5.32
N TYR A 89 -17.95 -3.21 -5.32
CA TYR A 89 -16.91 -4.23 -5.48
C TYR A 89 -17.33 -5.36 -6.41
N TYR A 90 -16.35 -5.97 -7.07
CA TYR A 90 -16.52 -7.14 -7.94
C TYR A 90 -15.56 -8.24 -7.49
N ILE A 91 -16.03 -9.50 -7.50
CA ILE A 91 -15.21 -10.68 -7.23
C ILE A 91 -14.95 -11.36 -8.57
N ASN A 92 -13.72 -11.31 -9.05
CA ASN A 92 -13.31 -11.94 -10.28
C ASN A 92 -13.03 -13.43 -10.04
N THR A 93 -14.08 -14.23 -9.88
CA THR A 93 -13.96 -15.67 -9.62
C THR A 93 -13.22 -16.42 -10.73
N GLY A 94 -13.22 -15.89 -11.96
CA GLY A 94 -12.41 -16.41 -13.08
C GLY A 94 -10.90 -16.35 -12.83
N SER A 95 -10.42 -15.49 -11.92
CA SER A 95 -9.01 -15.47 -11.50
C SER A 95 -8.64 -16.63 -10.56
N GLY A 96 -9.60 -17.35 -9.98
CA GLY A 96 -9.36 -18.33 -8.92
C GLY A 96 -9.37 -17.76 -7.49
N VAL A 97 -9.73 -16.49 -7.32
CA VAL A 97 -9.91 -15.87 -5.99
C VAL A 97 -11.00 -16.60 -5.20
N SER A 98 -10.78 -16.79 -3.89
CA SER A 98 -11.76 -17.43 -3.01
C SER A 98 -12.91 -16.47 -2.69
N GLU A 99 -14.03 -16.63 -3.38
CA GLU A 99 -15.26 -15.88 -3.12
C GLU A 99 -15.73 -15.97 -1.65
N PRO A 100 -15.79 -17.15 -1.00
CA PRO A 100 -16.20 -17.24 0.40
C PRO A 100 -15.31 -16.44 1.34
N ALA A 101 -13.99 -16.42 1.10
CA ALA A 101 -13.05 -15.66 1.91
C ALA A 101 -13.26 -14.14 1.75
N VAL A 102 -13.47 -13.68 0.52
CA VAL A 102 -13.77 -12.26 0.24
C VAL A 102 -15.08 -11.85 0.91
N LEU A 103 -16.15 -12.65 0.76
CA LEU A 103 -17.44 -12.36 1.40
C LEU A 103 -17.33 -12.31 2.93
N ALA A 104 -16.57 -13.21 3.54
CA ALA A 104 -16.33 -13.20 4.99
C ALA A 104 -15.55 -11.95 5.45
N GLY A 105 -14.53 -11.52 4.69
CA GLY A 105 -13.78 -10.31 4.97
C GLY A 105 -14.62 -9.04 4.87
N VAL A 106 -15.42 -8.92 3.79
CA VAL A 106 -16.36 -7.81 3.61
C VAL A 106 -17.38 -7.76 4.76
N ALA A 107 -17.99 -8.90 5.10
CA ALA A 107 -18.95 -8.98 6.19
C ALA A 107 -18.34 -8.54 7.54
N ARG A 108 -17.07 -8.87 7.79
CA ARG A 108 -16.35 -8.42 8.99
C ARG A 108 -16.19 -6.91 9.03
N TRP A 109 -15.81 -6.27 7.92
CA TRP A 109 -15.71 -4.80 7.86
C TRP A 109 -17.06 -4.12 8.07
N GLU A 110 -18.15 -4.65 7.51
CA GLU A 110 -19.49 -4.06 7.68
C GLU A 110 -20.07 -4.25 9.09
N ALA A 111 -19.59 -5.26 9.82
CA ALA A 111 -19.98 -5.53 11.21
C ALA A 111 -19.22 -4.64 12.21
N ASP A 112 -17.92 -4.41 11.97
CA ASP A 112 -17.05 -3.69 12.90
C ASP A 112 -17.00 -2.18 12.62
N THR A 113 -17.52 -1.72 11.48
CA THR A 113 -17.41 -0.32 11.03
C THR A 113 -18.71 0.21 10.42
N CYS A 114 -18.75 1.51 10.12
CA CYS A 114 -19.84 2.12 9.37
C CYS A 114 -19.69 2.00 7.84
N ILE A 115 -18.62 1.37 7.34
CA ILE A 115 -18.41 1.18 5.90
C ILE A 115 -19.42 0.17 5.37
N LYS A 116 -19.96 0.44 4.18
CA LYS A 116 -20.89 -0.43 3.47
C LYS A 116 -20.36 -0.75 2.08
N PHE A 117 -20.69 -1.93 1.57
CA PHE A 117 -20.26 -2.43 0.29
C PHE A 117 -21.45 -2.84 -0.57
N THR A 118 -21.28 -2.82 -1.90
CA THR A 118 -22.29 -3.34 -2.82
C THR A 118 -21.62 -4.17 -3.89
N ARG A 119 -21.95 -5.47 -3.89
CA ARG A 119 -21.44 -6.41 -4.86
C ARG A 119 -22.03 -6.10 -6.25
N GLN A 120 -21.15 -6.03 -7.23
CA GLN A 120 -21.48 -5.89 -8.64
C GLN A 120 -21.29 -7.24 -9.33
N ASN A 121 -22.08 -7.48 -10.37
CA ASN A 121 -21.95 -8.68 -11.21
C ASN A 121 -20.76 -8.59 -12.18
N ASN A 122 -20.29 -7.37 -12.46
CA ASN A 122 -19.20 -7.08 -13.37
C ASN A 122 -18.25 -6.05 -12.74
N ARG A 123 -17.02 -5.96 -13.26
CA ARG A 123 -16.05 -4.94 -12.86
C ARG A 123 -16.65 -3.53 -13.01
N PRO A 124 -16.57 -2.66 -11.97
CA PRO A 124 -17.02 -1.28 -12.07
C PRO A 124 -16.26 -0.50 -13.17
N ASN A 125 -16.99 0.29 -13.96
CA ASN A 125 -16.38 1.19 -14.97
C ASN A 125 -15.72 2.44 -14.35
N GLY A 126 -15.91 2.66 -13.04
CA GLY A 126 -15.33 3.78 -12.28
C GLY A 126 -14.65 3.29 -11.01
N ASN A 127 -14.63 4.15 -9.98
CA ASN A 127 -14.03 3.81 -8.69
C ASN A 127 -14.76 2.62 -8.06
N GLY A 128 -14.03 1.55 -7.78
CA GLY A 128 -14.52 0.36 -7.11
C GLY A 128 -13.39 -0.62 -6.83
N ILE A 129 -13.69 -1.67 -6.07
CA ILE A 129 -12.71 -2.68 -5.68
C ILE A 129 -12.90 -3.92 -6.55
N GLU A 130 -11.82 -4.40 -7.17
CA GLU A 130 -11.79 -5.73 -7.78
C GLU A 130 -10.99 -6.67 -6.88
N PHE A 131 -11.62 -7.75 -6.42
CA PHE A 131 -10.93 -8.85 -5.77
C PHE A 131 -10.60 -9.90 -6.82
N PHE A 132 -9.32 -10.19 -6.99
CA PHE A 132 -8.80 -11.18 -7.93
C PHE A 132 -7.56 -11.87 -7.34
N LEU A 133 -7.26 -13.07 -7.82
CA LEU A 133 -6.02 -13.76 -7.50
C LEU A 133 -4.92 -13.23 -8.42
N GLY A 134 -4.01 -12.43 -7.86
CA GLY A 134 -2.82 -11.96 -8.56
C GLY A 134 -1.69 -13.01 -8.53
N SER A 135 -0.64 -12.76 -9.32
CA SER A 135 0.56 -13.60 -9.36
C SER A 135 1.59 -13.30 -8.28
N GLY A 136 1.43 -12.20 -7.54
CA GLY A 136 2.52 -11.61 -6.75
C GLY A 136 3.42 -10.82 -7.68
#